data_AF-A0A4Q2XWM0-F1
#
_entry.id   AF-A0A4Q2XWM0-F1
#
_cell.length_a   1.000
_cell.length_b   1.000
_cell.length_c   1.000
_cell.angle_alpha   90.00
_cell.angle_beta   90.00
_cell.angle_gamma   90.00
#
_symmetry.space_group_name_H-M   'P 1'
#
loop_
_entity.id
_entity.type
_entity.pdbx_description
1 polymer ?
#
loop_
_entity_poly.entity_id
_entity_poly.type
_entity_poly.pdbx_seq_one_letter_code
_entity_poly.pdbx_strand_id
1 'polypeptide(L)'
;TRHDAYPVLGRLRAIGNEPRSLVAALFAEHPYHSDSARSFGQTCLRLAGGEIENYESHFRRLLACDSLNGLAAPVHRAIRRASREGAGLPVNYLRLLKDLWAWKDYPAHQAYCQQHGRDDVKTRWAQDFWQAPAEAINTDPISEPI
;
A
#
# COMPACT_ATOMS: atom_id res chain seq x y z
N THR A 1 13.92 -15.77 9.34
CA THR A 1 12.49 -15.87 9.74
C THR A 1 12.07 -14.60 10.49
N ARG A 2 10.77 -14.39 10.77
CA ARG A 2 10.22 -13.15 11.39
C ARG A 2 10.97 -12.70 12.67
N HIS A 3 11.53 -13.64 13.42
CA HIS A 3 12.32 -13.39 14.63
C HIS A 3 13.63 -12.64 14.35
N ASP A 4 14.25 -12.86 13.19
CA ASP A 4 15.50 -12.17 12.80
C ASP A 4 15.27 -10.67 12.59
N ALA A 5 14.03 -10.26 12.29
CA ALA A 5 13.66 -8.86 12.12
C ALA A 5 13.37 -8.14 13.46
N TYR A 6 13.26 -8.85 14.60
CA TYR A 6 12.87 -8.28 15.89
C TYR A 6 13.78 -7.14 16.37
N PRO A 7 15.12 -7.18 16.22
CA PRO A 7 15.98 -6.06 16.62
C PRO A 7 15.70 -4.76 15.84
N VAL A 8 15.29 -4.87 14.57
CA VAL A 8 14.94 -3.72 13.73
C VAL A 8 13.52 -3.26 14.03
N LEU A 9 12.57 -4.18 14.09
CA LEU A 9 11.17 -3.88 14.42
C LEU A 9 11.03 -3.30 15.83
N GLY A 10 11.88 -3.71 16.79
CA GLY A 10 11.93 -3.15 18.14
C GLY A 10 12.31 -1.67 18.14
N ARG A 11 13.36 -1.30 17.37
CA ARG A 11 13.77 0.10 17.18
C ARG A 11 12.67 0.96 16.56
N LEU A 12 11.90 0.39 15.64
CA LEU A 12 10.76 1.05 14.99
C LEU A 12 9.47 1.04 15.82
N ARG A 13 9.48 0.44 17.03
CA ARG A 13 8.26 0.18 17.83
C ARG A 13 7.16 -0.48 16.99
N ALA A 14 7.56 -1.45 16.18
CA ALA A 14 6.72 -2.18 15.24
C ALA A 14 6.38 -3.61 15.70
N ILE A 15 7.06 -4.13 16.74
CA ILE A 15 6.73 -5.42 17.34
C ILE A 15 5.29 -5.37 17.87
N GLY A 16 4.43 -6.30 17.43
CA GLY A 16 3.01 -6.32 17.78
C GLY A 16 2.17 -5.21 17.14
N ASN A 17 2.73 -4.46 16.19
CA ASN A 17 2.02 -3.47 15.38
C ASN A 17 2.06 -3.94 13.92
N GLU A 18 1.03 -4.68 13.51
CA GLU A 18 0.94 -5.29 12.18
C GLU A 18 1.08 -4.28 11.04
N PRO A 19 0.41 -3.10 11.06
CA PRO A 19 0.57 -2.06 10.04
C PRO A 19 2.03 -1.61 9.88
N ARG A 20 2.71 -1.28 10.99
CA ARG A 20 4.11 -0.84 10.95
C ARG A 20 5.04 -1.96 10.50
N SER A 21 4.84 -3.17 11.02
CA SER A 21 5.62 -4.34 10.62
C SER A 21 5.48 -4.64 9.13
N LEU A 22 4.25 -4.56 8.60
CA LEU A 22 3.98 -4.79 7.18
C LEU A 22 4.66 -3.71 6.33
N VAL A 23 4.44 -2.43 6.62
CA VAL A 23 5.05 -1.34 5.83
C VAL A 23 6.58 -1.37 5.90
N ALA A 24 7.16 -1.66 7.07
CA ALA A 24 8.62 -1.78 7.20
C ALA A 24 9.18 -2.91 6.33
N ALA A 25 8.49 -4.06 6.26
CA ALA A 25 8.88 -5.17 5.39
C ALA A 25 8.78 -4.81 3.91
N LEU A 26 7.70 -4.13 3.50
CA LEU A 26 7.50 -3.71 2.11
C LEU A 26 8.52 -2.66 1.68
N PHE A 27 8.79 -1.66 2.54
CA PHE A 27 9.81 -0.63 2.29
C PHE A 27 11.21 -1.22 2.15
N ALA A 28 11.53 -2.24 2.97
CA ALA A 28 12.83 -2.91 2.89
C ALA A 28 13.02 -3.69 1.56
N GLU A 29 11.96 -4.20 0.96
CA GLU A 29 12.01 -4.88 -0.35
C GLU A 29 12.01 -3.89 -1.53
N HIS A 30 11.30 -2.77 -1.39
CA HIS A 30 11.17 -1.76 -2.44
C HIS A 30 11.26 -0.35 -1.84
N PRO A 31 12.47 0.20 -1.65
CA PRO A 31 12.65 1.49 -0.98
C PRO A 31 12.36 2.68 -1.89
N TYR A 32 11.98 2.47 -3.16
CA TYR A 32 11.61 3.57 -4.05
C TYR A 32 10.21 4.07 -3.69
N HIS A 33 10.16 5.29 -3.18
CA HIS A 33 8.98 5.88 -2.58
C HIS A 33 8.83 7.33 -3.02
N SER A 34 7.62 7.83 -2.91
CA SER A 34 7.34 9.26 -3.10
C SER A 34 6.16 9.66 -2.22
N ASP A 35 6.34 10.74 -1.46
CA ASP A 35 5.27 11.31 -0.64
C ASP A 35 4.20 12.00 -1.50
N SER A 36 4.54 12.36 -2.75
CA SER A 36 3.59 12.89 -3.74
C SER A 36 2.86 11.79 -4.51
N ALA A 37 3.33 10.54 -4.44
CA ALA A 37 2.57 9.41 -4.97
C ALA A 37 1.23 9.28 -4.21
N ARG A 38 0.21 8.79 -4.91
CA ARG A 38 -1.18 8.79 -4.45
C ARG A 38 -1.47 7.54 -3.60
N SER A 39 -2.73 7.13 -3.51
CA SER A 39 -3.10 5.93 -2.75
C SER A 39 -2.57 4.65 -3.39
N PHE A 40 -2.64 3.55 -2.64
CA PHE A 40 -2.29 2.24 -3.16
C PHE A 40 -3.21 1.76 -4.30
N GLY A 41 -4.44 2.26 -4.36
CA GLY A 41 -5.34 2.03 -5.50
C GLY A 41 -4.75 2.59 -6.80
N GLN A 42 -4.20 3.80 -6.75
CA GLN A 42 -3.54 4.40 -7.90
C GLN A 42 -2.21 3.72 -8.25
N THR A 43 -1.45 3.26 -7.25
CA THR A 43 -0.29 2.38 -7.50
C THR A 43 -0.73 1.14 -8.26
N CYS A 44 -1.83 0.48 -7.85
CA CYS A 44 -2.36 -0.69 -8.54
C CYS A 44 -2.83 -0.38 -9.97
N LEU A 45 -3.42 0.79 -10.21
CA LEU A 45 -3.79 1.22 -11.57
C LEU A 45 -2.56 1.38 -12.46
N ARG A 46 -1.51 2.02 -11.95
CA ARG A 46 -0.25 2.14 -12.69
C ARG A 46 0.41 0.80 -12.97
N LEU A 47 0.33 -0.15 -12.02
CA LEU A 47 0.77 -1.53 -12.22
C LEU A 47 -0.06 -2.30 -13.25
N ALA A 48 -1.35 -1.98 -13.36
CA ALA A 48 -2.22 -2.54 -14.38
C ALA A 48 -1.86 -1.99 -15.77
N GLY A 49 -1.40 -0.72 -15.83
CA GLY A 49 -1.03 -0.07 -17.07
C GLY A 49 -2.22 -0.01 -18.03
N GLY A 50 -1.99 -0.42 -19.28
CA GLY A 50 -3.05 -0.58 -20.28
C GLY A 50 -3.90 -1.86 -20.13
N GLU A 51 -3.53 -2.77 -19.24
CA GLU A 51 -4.17 -4.09 -19.06
C GLU A 51 -5.02 -4.15 -17.78
N ILE A 52 -5.89 -3.15 -17.59
CA ILE A 52 -6.74 -3.03 -16.39
C ILE A 52 -7.56 -4.30 -16.14
N GLU A 53 -8.14 -4.89 -17.19
CA GLU A 53 -8.97 -6.11 -17.09
C GLU A 53 -8.20 -7.31 -16.53
N ASN A 54 -6.94 -7.48 -16.94
CA ASN A 54 -6.08 -8.57 -16.46
C ASN A 54 -5.72 -8.37 -14.98
N TYR A 55 -5.45 -7.12 -14.59
CA TYR A 55 -5.05 -6.79 -13.22
C TYR A 55 -6.22 -6.70 -12.24
N GLU A 56 -7.43 -6.44 -12.74
CA GLU A 56 -8.62 -6.23 -11.93
C GLU A 56 -8.92 -7.40 -10.98
N SER A 57 -8.71 -8.64 -11.43
CA SER A 57 -8.90 -9.83 -10.59
C SER A 57 -7.96 -9.85 -9.38
N HIS A 58 -6.75 -9.31 -9.50
CA HIS A 58 -5.80 -9.18 -8.40
C HIS A 58 -6.22 -8.07 -7.45
N PHE A 59 -6.69 -6.95 -8.00
CA PHE A 59 -7.13 -5.81 -7.21
C PHE A 59 -8.41 -6.11 -6.40
N ARG A 60 -9.40 -6.78 -7.00
CA ARG A 60 -10.62 -7.22 -6.30
C ARG A 60 -10.31 -8.15 -5.12
N ARG A 61 -9.36 -9.09 -5.29
CA ARG A 61 -8.90 -9.97 -4.20
C ARG A 61 -8.27 -9.19 -3.04
N LEU A 62 -7.55 -8.12 -3.36
CA LEU A 62 -6.95 -7.24 -2.36
C LEU A 62 -8.04 -6.48 -1.58
N LEU A 63 -9.07 -5.95 -2.25
CA LEU A 63 -10.21 -5.30 -1.57
C LEU A 63 -11.06 -6.27 -0.76
N ALA A 64 -11.13 -7.54 -1.17
CA ALA A 64 -11.86 -8.59 -0.45
C ALA A 64 -11.16 -9.04 0.85
N CYS A 65 -9.93 -8.59 1.11
CA CYS A 65 -9.24 -8.92 2.36
C CYS A 65 -9.84 -8.14 3.52
N ASP A 66 -10.29 -8.84 4.56
CA ASP A 66 -10.90 -8.22 5.73
C ASP A 66 -9.87 -7.94 6.83
N SER A 67 -8.87 -8.83 6.99
CA SER A 67 -7.77 -8.66 7.94
C SER A 67 -6.46 -8.20 7.27
N LEU A 68 -5.61 -7.54 8.05
CA LEU A 68 -4.25 -7.18 7.63
C LEU A 68 -3.38 -8.40 7.29
N ASN A 69 -3.59 -9.53 7.99
CA ASN A 69 -2.89 -10.78 7.68
C ASN A 69 -3.26 -11.31 6.29
N GLY A 70 -4.55 -11.25 5.93
CA GLY A 70 -5.01 -11.61 4.58
C GLY A 70 -4.50 -10.64 3.52
N LEU A 71 -4.40 -9.35 3.86
CA LEU A 71 -3.95 -8.28 2.97
C LEU A 71 -2.43 -8.30 2.69
N ALA A 72 -1.63 -8.82 3.62
CA ALA A 72 -0.17 -8.80 3.54
C ALA A 72 0.38 -9.44 2.25
N ALA A 73 -0.08 -10.64 1.89
CA ALA A 73 0.43 -11.35 0.71
C ALA A 73 0.01 -10.67 -0.62
N PRO A 74 -1.25 -10.25 -0.84
CA PRO A 74 -1.64 -9.45 -1.99
C PRO A 74 -0.85 -8.14 -2.15
N VAL A 75 -0.70 -7.36 -1.08
CA VAL A 75 0.05 -6.09 -1.12
C VAL A 75 1.52 -6.34 -1.44
N HIS A 76 2.13 -7.34 -0.80
CA HIS A 76 3.51 -7.71 -1.07
C HIS A 76 3.74 -8.14 -2.53
N ARG A 77 2.80 -8.86 -3.15
CA ARG A 77 2.90 -9.20 -4.58
C ARG A 77 2.84 -7.95 -5.47
N ALA A 78 1.96 -7.00 -5.15
CA ALA A 78 1.87 -5.74 -5.87
C ALA A 78 3.15 -4.89 -5.72
N ILE A 79 3.71 -4.79 -4.51
CA ILE A 79 4.99 -4.10 -4.26
C ILE A 79 6.15 -4.75 -5.00
N ARG A 80 6.24 -6.08 -4.98
CA ARG A 80 7.26 -6.81 -5.76
C ARG A 80 7.09 -6.64 -7.27
N ARG A 81 5.86 -6.44 -7.75
CA ARG A 81 5.64 -6.06 -9.16
C ARG A 81 6.12 -4.63 -9.40
N ALA A 82 5.78 -3.68 -8.53
CA ALA A 82 6.22 -2.29 -8.60
C ALA A 82 7.75 -2.15 -8.63
N SER A 83 8.48 -3.00 -7.91
CA SER A 83 9.94 -3.02 -7.92
C SER A 83 10.56 -3.54 -9.23
N ARG A 84 9.77 -4.18 -10.11
CA ARG A 84 10.21 -4.76 -11.38
C ARG A 84 9.81 -3.93 -12.61
N GLU A 85 8.89 -2.98 -12.44
CA GLU A 85 8.44 -2.08 -13.52
C GLU A 85 9.52 -1.02 -13.80
N GLY A 86 10.26 -1.15 -14.91
CA GLY A 86 11.25 -0.15 -15.34
C GLY A 86 12.28 0.21 -14.26
N ALA A 87 12.38 1.50 -13.91
CA ALA A 87 13.23 2.02 -12.83
C ALA A 87 12.65 1.81 -11.41
N GLY A 88 11.51 1.12 -11.31
CA GLY A 88 10.68 1.02 -10.11
C GLY A 88 9.53 2.01 -10.15
N LEU A 89 8.34 1.58 -9.72
CA LEU A 89 7.18 2.45 -9.53
C LEU A 89 7.17 2.99 -8.08
N PRO A 90 7.17 4.32 -7.84
CA PRO A 90 7.28 4.84 -6.48
C PRO A 90 5.97 4.63 -5.71
N VAL A 91 6.10 4.24 -4.45
CA VAL A 91 4.95 3.96 -3.57
C VAL A 91 4.90 4.96 -2.42
N ASN A 92 3.70 5.47 -2.09
CA ASN A 92 3.52 6.29 -0.91
C ASN A 92 3.32 5.43 0.35
N TYR A 93 4.42 5.01 0.96
CA TYR A 93 4.38 4.17 2.17
C TYR A 93 3.77 4.86 3.38
N LEU A 94 3.88 6.19 3.48
CA LEU A 94 3.24 6.96 4.54
C LEU A 94 1.71 6.90 4.42
N ARG A 95 1.18 7.05 3.20
CA ARG A 95 -0.25 6.89 2.94
C ARG A 95 -0.69 5.46 3.15
N LEU A 96 0.07 4.48 2.65
CA LEU A 96 -0.22 3.06 2.87
C LEU A 96 -0.30 2.75 4.38
N LEU A 97 0.62 3.26 5.20
CA LEU A 97 0.57 3.07 6.65
C LEU A 97 -0.72 3.61 7.28
N LYS A 98 -1.15 4.82 6.89
CA LYS A 98 -2.41 5.42 7.34
C LYS A 98 -3.62 4.60 6.91
N ASP A 99 -3.60 4.09 5.67
CA ASP A 99 -4.64 3.24 5.11
C ASP A 99 -4.75 1.91 5.89
N LEU A 100 -3.62 1.30 6.27
CA LEU A 100 -3.62 0.07 7.08
C LEU A 100 -4.12 0.31 8.51
N TRP A 101 -3.89 1.48 9.10
CA TRP A 101 -4.48 1.85 10.40
C TRP A 101 -5.98 2.05 10.36
N ALA A 102 -6.50 2.53 9.24
CA ALA A 102 -7.93 2.67 8.99
C ALA A 102 -8.60 1.37 8.48
N TRP A 103 -7.86 0.26 8.36
CA TRP A 103 -8.44 -1.00 7.89
C TRP A 103 -9.40 -1.57 8.94
N LYS A 104 -10.66 -1.82 8.55
CA LYS A 104 -11.80 -2.03 9.46
C LYS A 104 -11.59 -3.07 10.58
N ASP A 105 -10.90 -4.17 10.28
CA ASP A 105 -10.70 -5.26 11.24
C ASP A 105 -9.35 -5.19 11.99
N TYR A 106 -8.61 -4.10 11.84
CA TYR A 106 -7.44 -3.87 12.68
C TYR A 106 -7.88 -3.56 14.12
N PRO A 107 -7.34 -4.21 15.16
CA PRO A 107 -7.83 -4.04 16.54
C PRO A 107 -7.87 -2.58 17.03
N ALA A 108 -6.97 -1.71 16.55
CA ALA A 108 -6.95 -0.30 16.89
C ALA A 108 -7.74 0.61 15.93
N HIS A 109 -8.45 0.05 14.94
CA HIS A 109 -9.23 0.80 13.94
C HIS A 109 -10.23 1.75 14.59
N GLN A 110 -10.97 1.30 15.62
CA GLN A 110 -11.98 2.14 16.28
C GLN A 110 -11.34 3.37 16.94
N ALA A 111 -10.25 3.18 17.68
CA ALA A 111 -9.53 4.27 18.33
C ALA A 111 -8.90 5.23 17.30
N TYR A 112 -8.32 4.67 16.22
CA TYR A 112 -7.77 5.46 15.12
C TYR A 112 -8.83 6.33 14.44
N CYS A 113 -9.99 5.76 14.09
CA CYS A 113 -11.09 6.47 13.45
C CYS A 113 -11.76 7.52 14.35
N GLN A 114 -11.73 7.35 15.68
CA GLN A 114 -12.18 8.40 16.60
C GLN A 114 -11.25 9.62 16.58
N GLN A 115 -9.93 9.38 16.47
CA GLN A 115 -8.94 10.45 16.45
C GLN A 115 -8.81 11.14 15.08
N HIS A 116 -8.97 10.39 13.99
CA HIS A 116 -8.63 10.85 12.64
C HIS A 116 -9.83 10.93 11.67
N GLY A 117 -11.03 10.55 12.12
CA GLY A 117 -12.22 10.42 11.29
C GLY A 117 -12.35 9.04 10.66
N ARG A 118 -13.57 8.68 10.23
CA ARG A 118 -13.79 7.44 9.48
C ARG A 118 -13.32 7.65 8.05
N ASP A 119 -12.51 6.72 7.59
CA ASP A 119 -12.00 6.70 6.23
C ASP A 119 -12.27 5.34 5.61
N ASP A 120 -13.09 5.30 4.55
CA ASP A 120 -13.37 4.05 3.84
C ASP A 120 -12.26 3.79 2.83
N VAL A 121 -11.19 3.17 3.33
CA VAL A 121 -9.98 2.85 2.59
C VAL A 121 -10.30 2.03 1.34
N LYS A 122 -11.17 1.02 1.46
CA LYS A 122 -11.55 0.15 0.33
C LYS A 122 -12.26 0.95 -0.75
N THR A 123 -13.19 1.82 -0.37
CA THR A 123 -13.89 2.71 -1.31
C THR A 123 -12.94 3.70 -1.99
N ARG A 124 -12.03 4.35 -1.24
CA ARG A 124 -11.02 5.23 -1.86
C ARG A 124 -10.14 4.46 -2.82
N TRP A 125 -9.59 3.32 -2.41
CA TRP A 125 -8.72 2.52 -3.28
C TRP A 125 -9.44 2.10 -4.54
N ALA A 126 -10.72 1.71 -4.44
CA ALA A 126 -11.58 1.41 -5.56
C ALA A 126 -11.76 2.61 -6.50
N GLN A 127 -12.05 3.80 -5.97
CA GLN A 127 -12.17 5.03 -6.76
C GLN A 127 -10.87 5.36 -7.50
N ASP A 128 -9.73 5.32 -6.80
CA ASP A 128 -8.43 5.61 -7.37
C ASP A 128 -7.96 4.57 -8.41
N PHE A 129 -8.55 3.37 -8.40
CA PHE A 129 -8.26 2.32 -9.38
C PHE A 129 -9.20 2.38 -10.60
N TRP A 130 -10.52 2.41 -10.39
CA TRP A 130 -11.50 2.30 -11.49
C TRP A 130 -11.98 3.64 -12.04
N GLN A 131 -11.89 4.73 -11.26
CA GLN A 131 -12.42 6.04 -11.65
C GLN A 131 -11.34 7.10 -11.85
N ALA A 132 -10.07 6.73 -11.73
CA ALA A 132 -8.99 7.66 -12.01
C ALA A 132 -8.94 8.01 -13.52
N PRO A 133 -8.63 9.27 -13.86
CA PRO A 133 -8.50 9.69 -15.26
C PRO A 133 -7.36 8.94 -15.95
N ALA A 134 -7.42 8.76 -17.28
CA ALA A 134 -6.39 8.04 -18.04
C ALA A 134 -4.96 8.61 -17.85
N GLU A 135 -4.85 9.91 -17.57
CA GLU A 135 -3.60 10.61 -17.25
C GLU A 135 -2.89 10.03 -16.00
N ALA A 136 -3.62 9.38 -15.10
CA ALA A 136 -3.12 8.74 -13.89
C ALA A 136 -2.19 7.55 -14.15
N ILE A 137 -2.26 6.96 -15.35
CA ILE A 137 -1.42 5.82 -15.75
C ILE A 137 0.00 6.29 -16.09
N ASN A 138 0.13 7.49 -16.67
CA ASN A 138 1.37 8.03 -17.24
C ASN A 138 2.05 9.12 -16.41
N THR A 139 1.48 9.50 -15.25
CA THR A 139 2.09 10.55 -14.42
C THR A 139 3.28 9.98 -13.65
N ASP A 140 4.49 10.18 -14.19
CA ASP A 140 5.72 10.01 -13.44
C ASP A 140 5.94 11.22 -12.52
N PRO A 141 6.13 11.02 -11.21
CA PRO A 141 6.67 12.08 -10.38
C PRO A 141 8.16 12.16 -10.72
N ILE A 142 8.52 13.09 -11.62
CA ILE A 142 9.89 13.55 -11.71
C ILE A 142 10.22 14.18 -10.35
N SER A 143 11.05 13.52 -9.56
CA SER A 143 11.71 14.14 -8.41
C SER A 143 13.12 13.58 -8.36
N GLU A 144 14.07 14.45 -8.70
CA GLU A 144 15.50 14.22 -8.67
C GLU A 144 15.95 13.70 -7.29
N PRO A 145 16.99 12.84 -7.23
CA PRO A 145 17.59 12.49 -5.96
C PRO A 145 18.27 13.73 -5.37
N ILE A 146 17.92 14.06 -4.13
CA ILE A 146 18.69 15.00 -3.28
C ILE A 146 20.01 14.33 -2.89
#